data_AF-A0A5C0B937-F1
#
_entry.id   AF-A0A5C0B937-F1
#
_cell.length_a   1.000
_cell.length_b   1.000
_cell.length_c   1.000
_cell.angle_alpha   90.00
_cell.angle_beta   90.00
_cell.angle_gamma   90.00
#
_symmetry.space_group_name_H-M   'P 1'
#
loop_
_entity.id
_entity.type
_entity.pdbx_description
1 polymer ?
#
loop_
_entity_poly.entity_id
_entity_poly.type
_entity_poly.pdbx_seq_one_letter_code
_entity_poly.pdbx_strand_id
1 'polypeptide(L)'
;MNASEFRRRGKEMVDYMANYMEGIEGRQVYPDVEPGYLRPLIPAAAPQEPDTFEDIINDVEKIIMPGAASPACTELETVMMDWLGKMLELPKAFLNEKAGEGGGVIQGSASEATLVALLAARTKVIHRLQAASPELTQAAIMEKLVAYSSDQAHSSVERAGLIGGVKLKAIPSDGNFAMRASALQEALERDKAAGLIPFFGSNKVNEALLQRINSAKKIHLVPCHLRDKFVLRFAICSRTVESAHVQRAWEHIKELAADVLRAERE
;
A
#
# COMPACT_ATOMS: atom_id res chain seq x y z
N MET A 1 -19.61 -29.82 -9.91
CA MET A 1 -19.43 -30.43 -8.56
C MET A 1 -20.66 -30.13 -7.72
N ASN A 2 -21.21 -31.10 -6.98
CA ASN A 2 -22.40 -30.88 -6.12
C ASN A 2 -22.01 -30.61 -4.64
N ALA A 3 -22.99 -30.24 -3.81
CA ALA A 3 -22.74 -29.84 -2.41
C ALA A 3 -22.17 -30.95 -1.51
N SER A 4 -22.56 -32.22 -1.72
CA SER A 4 -22.02 -33.34 -0.94
C SER A 4 -20.56 -33.59 -1.26
N GLU A 5 -20.20 -33.56 -2.55
CA GLU A 5 -18.82 -33.66 -3.01
C GLU A 5 -17.99 -32.45 -2.54
N PHE A 6 -18.53 -31.23 -2.61
CA PHE A 6 -17.87 -30.04 -2.08
C PHE A 6 -17.56 -30.14 -0.58
N ARG A 7 -18.51 -30.60 0.24
CA ARG A 7 -18.28 -30.80 1.68
C ARG A 7 -17.17 -31.80 1.96
N ARG A 8 -17.11 -32.87 1.18
CA ARG A 8 -16.05 -33.88 1.30
C ARG A 8 -14.69 -33.29 0.91
N ARG A 9 -14.58 -32.72 -0.29
CA ARG A 9 -13.34 -32.11 -0.80
C ARG A 9 -12.86 -30.91 0.02
N GLY A 10 -13.80 -30.13 0.57
CA GLY A 10 -13.48 -29.02 1.47
C GLY A 10 -12.80 -29.49 2.75
N LYS A 11 -13.26 -30.58 3.38
CA LYS A 11 -12.60 -31.15 4.56
C LYS A 11 -11.22 -31.71 4.23
N GLU A 12 -11.11 -32.44 3.12
CA GLU A 12 -9.83 -32.96 2.62
C GLU A 12 -8.81 -31.81 2.39
N MET A 13 -9.26 -30.67 1.86
CA MET A 13 -8.42 -29.49 1.67
C MET A 13 -8.01 -28.83 2.99
N VAL A 14 -8.91 -28.74 3.98
CA VAL A 14 -8.57 -28.21 5.31
C VAL A 14 -7.47 -29.05 5.95
N ASP A 15 -7.60 -30.38 5.93
CA ASP A 15 -6.58 -31.28 6.47
C ASP A 15 -5.24 -31.13 5.71
N TYR A 16 -5.29 -31.00 4.37
CA TYR A 16 -4.09 -30.75 3.57
C TYR A 16 -3.39 -29.43 3.93
N MET A 17 -4.15 -28.34 4.09
CA MET A 17 -3.63 -27.03 4.49
C MET A 17 -2.99 -27.08 5.88
N ALA A 18 -3.66 -27.73 6.84
CA ALA A 18 -3.14 -27.89 8.20
C ALA A 18 -1.82 -28.69 8.19
N ASN A 19 -1.82 -29.86 7.56
CA ASN A 19 -0.63 -30.71 7.45
C ASN A 19 0.52 -30.02 6.72
N TYR A 20 0.22 -29.24 5.66
CA TYR A 20 1.23 -28.46 4.95
C TYR A 20 1.89 -27.42 5.87
N MET A 21 1.08 -26.68 6.64
CA MET A 21 1.57 -25.63 7.53
C MET A 21 2.30 -26.19 8.75
N GLU A 22 1.85 -27.31 9.32
CA GLU A 22 2.53 -28.00 10.42
C GLU A 22 3.87 -28.61 9.97
N GLY A 23 3.91 -29.19 8.76
CA GLY A 23 5.11 -29.82 8.20
C GLY A 23 6.02 -28.88 7.40
N ILE A 24 5.75 -27.57 7.38
CA ILE A 24 6.44 -26.63 6.47
C ILE A 24 7.94 -26.52 6.76
N GLU A 25 8.35 -26.66 8.03
CA GLU A 25 9.76 -26.60 8.45
C GLU A 25 10.61 -27.72 7.84
N GLY A 26 10.00 -28.86 7.52
CA GLY A 26 10.67 -30.00 6.89
C GLY A 26 10.81 -29.88 5.37
N ARG A 27 10.31 -28.79 4.76
CA ARG A 27 10.35 -28.59 3.31
C ARG A 27 11.52 -27.69 2.90
N GLN A 28 12.07 -27.99 1.73
CA GLN A 28 13.03 -27.10 1.10
C GLN A 28 12.35 -25.78 0.70
N VAL A 29 12.92 -24.67 1.16
CA VAL A 29 12.34 -23.33 0.97
C VAL A 29 12.51 -22.83 -0.47
N TYR A 30 13.69 -23.01 -1.06
CA TYR A 30 13.99 -22.58 -2.42
C TYR A 30 13.93 -23.77 -3.39
N PRO A 31 13.11 -23.74 -4.45
CA PRO A 31 12.91 -24.89 -5.31
C PRO A 31 14.10 -25.13 -6.24
N ASP A 32 14.49 -26.39 -6.43
CA ASP A 32 15.52 -26.79 -7.40
C ASP A 32 14.90 -27.07 -8.78
N VAL A 33 14.40 -26.01 -9.42
CA VAL A 33 13.76 -26.09 -10.74
C VAL A 33 14.23 -24.97 -11.66
N GLU A 34 14.39 -25.30 -12.94
CA GLU A 34 14.78 -24.33 -13.97
C GLU A 34 13.57 -23.56 -14.53
N PRO A 35 13.75 -22.31 -15.00
CA PRO A 35 12.69 -21.58 -15.70
C PRO A 35 12.11 -22.41 -16.86
N GLY A 36 10.79 -22.62 -16.84
CA GLY A 36 10.07 -23.40 -17.85
C GLY A 36 9.84 -24.87 -17.50
N TYR A 37 10.32 -25.39 -16.36
CA TYR A 37 10.19 -26.80 -15.95
C TYR A 37 8.75 -27.33 -15.98
N LEU A 38 7.75 -26.47 -15.73
CA LEU A 38 6.34 -26.87 -15.63
C LEU A 38 5.71 -27.18 -16.99
N ARG A 39 6.14 -26.50 -18.07
CA ARG A 39 5.53 -26.60 -19.40
C ARG A 39 5.49 -28.03 -19.98
N PRO A 40 6.57 -28.83 -19.92
CA PRO A 40 6.51 -30.22 -20.39
C PRO A 40 5.72 -31.16 -19.47
N LEU A 41 5.35 -30.74 -18.25
CA LEU A 41 4.69 -31.58 -17.25
C LEU A 41 3.15 -31.49 -17.31
N ILE A 42 2.60 -30.58 -18.10
CA ILE A 42 1.16 -30.37 -18.23
C ILE A 42 0.70 -30.53 -19.69
N PRO A 43 -0.55 -30.93 -19.95
CA PRO A 43 -1.08 -31.01 -21.30
C PRO A 43 -0.94 -29.68 -22.07
N ALA A 44 -0.62 -29.76 -23.36
CA ALA A 44 -0.41 -28.58 -24.21
C ALA A 44 -1.70 -27.80 -24.53
N ALA A 45 -2.87 -28.36 -24.22
CA ALA A 45 -4.18 -27.74 -24.40
C ALA A 45 -5.08 -28.08 -23.20
N ALA A 46 -6.01 -27.17 -22.88
CA ALA A 46 -7.05 -27.44 -21.90
C ALA A 46 -7.98 -28.59 -22.38
N PRO A 47 -8.50 -29.43 -21.48
CA PRO A 47 -9.50 -30.44 -21.84
C PRO A 47 -10.78 -29.78 -22.38
N GLN A 48 -11.39 -30.40 -23.39
CA GLN A 48 -12.44 -29.79 -24.23
C GLN A 48 -13.88 -29.91 -23.72
N GLU A 49 -14.17 -30.64 -22.64
CA GLU A 49 -15.56 -30.83 -22.18
C GLU A 49 -15.79 -30.21 -20.78
N PRO A 50 -16.24 -28.94 -20.72
CA PRO A 50 -16.92 -28.34 -19.57
C PRO A 50 -18.46 -28.32 -19.74
N ASP A 51 -19.18 -28.25 -18.61
CA ASP A 51 -20.65 -28.17 -18.51
C ASP A 51 -21.30 -27.04 -19.36
N THR A 52 -22.61 -27.14 -19.61
CA THR A 52 -23.40 -26.24 -20.47
C THR A 52 -23.44 -24.79 -19.97
N PHE A 53 -23.14 -23.86 -20.88
CA PHE A 53 -23.10 -22.41 -20.64
C PHE A 53 -24.46 -21.84 -20.18
N GLU A 54 -25.56 -22.45 -20.62
CA GLU A 54 -26.92 -22.08 -20.23
C GLU A 54 -27.21 -22.25 -18.73
N ASP A 55 -26.61 -23.24 -18.06
CA ASP A 55 -26.78 -23.42 -16.61
C ASP A 55 -25.94 -22.42 -15.82
N ILE A 56 -24.74 -22.11 -16.32
CA ILE A 56 -23.81 -21.14 -15.70
C ILE A 56 -24.39 -19.72 -15.73
N ILE A 57 -24.98 -19.29 -16.86
CA ILE A 57 -25.58 -17.95 -16.99
C ILE A 57 -26.87 -17.80 -16.18
N ASN A 58 -27.68 -18.86 -16.09
CA ASN A 58 -28.92 -18.82 -15.30
C ASN A 58 -28.64 -18.73 -13.79
N ASP A 59 -27.57 -19.35 -13.28
CA ASP A 59 -27.17 -19.26 -11.87
C ASP A 59 -26.51 -17.92 -11.52
N VAL A 60 -25.76 -17.32 -12.45
CA VAL A 60 -25.23 -15.95 -12.29
C VAL A 60 -26.39 -14.96 -12.07
N GLU A 61 -27.45 -15.06 -12.86
CA GLU A 61 -28.57 -14.11 -12.80
C GLU A 61 -29.51 -14.33 -11.61
N LYS A 62 -29.68 -15.58 -11.16
CA LYS A 62 -30.55 -15.90 -10.01
C LYS A 62 -29.88 -15.77 -8.65
N ILE A 63 -28.58 -16.05 -8.56
CA ILE A 63 -27.89 -16.24 -7.28
C ILE A 63 -26.86 -15.14 -7.04
N ILE A 64 -26.14 -14.68 -8.07
CA ILE A 64 -25.07 -13.68 -7.95
C ILE A 64 -25.59 -12.26 -8.14
N MET A 65 -26.44 -12.01 -9.16
CA MET A 65 -26.97 -10.67 -9.45
C MET A 65 -27.76 -10.01 -8.32
N PRO A 66 -28.53 -10.73 -7.47
CA PRO A 66 -29.19 -10.10 -6.31
C PRO A 66 -28.22 -9.55 -5.25
N GLY A 67 -26.93 -9.91 -5.34
CA GLY A 67 -25.83 -9.39 -4.53
C GLY A 67 -24.79 -8.57 -5.31
N ALA A 68 -25.11 -8.05 -6.50
CA ALA A 68 -24.12 -7.52 -7.47
C ALA A 68 -23.22 -6.35 -7.00
N ALA A 69 -23.46 -5.73 -5.85
CA ALA A 69 -22.50 -4.82 -5.23
C ALA A 69 -22.17 -5.15 -3.77
N SER A 70 -22.67 -6.27 -3.24
CA SER A 70 -22.56 -6.75 -1.85
C SER A 70 -22.39 -5.60 -0.85
N PRO A 71 -23.47 -4.90 -0.44
CA PRO A 71 -23.37 -3.76 0.48
C PRO A 71 -22.56 -4.08 1.74
N ALA A 72 -22.69 -5.32 2.23
CA ALA A 72 -21.92 -5.85 3.34
C ALA A 72 -20.40 -5.87 3.08
N CYS A 73 -19.94 -6.11 1.84
CA CYS A 73 -18.52 -6.06 1.48
C CYS A 73 -17.95 -4.64 1.69
N THR A 74 -18.64 -3.62 1.17
CA THR A 74 -18.22 -2.21 1.30
C THR A 74 -18.33 -1.69 2.74
N GLU A 75 -19.44 -1.98 3.41
CA GLU A 75 -19.65 -1.55 4.80
C GLU A 75 -18.67 -2.24 5.76
N LEU A 76 -18.43 -3.54 5.58
CA LEU A 76 -17.46 -4.27 6.39
C LEU A 76 -16.05 -3.71 6.17
N GLU A 77 -15.63 -3.50 4.92
CA GLU A 77 -14.33 -2.92 4.63
C GLU A 77 -14.15 -1.56 5.33
N THR A 78 -15.16 -0.70 5.24
CA THR A 78 -15.15 0.63 5.87
C THR A 78 -14.91 0.54 7.39
N VAL A 79 -15.65 -0.33 8.08
CA VAL A 79 -15.52 -0.52 9.54
C VAL A 79 -14.17 -1.18 9.89
N MET A 80 -13.72 -2.16 9.10
CA MET A 80 -12.42 -2.81 9.32
C MET A 80 -11.26 -1.84 9.12
N MET A 81 -11.34 -0.94 8.15
CA MET A 81 -10.34 0.09 7.92
C MET A 81 -10.32 1.14 9.02
N ASP A 82 -11.47 1.45 9.64
CA ASP A 82 -11.52 2.28 10.85
C ASP A 82 -10.90 1.59 12.06
N TRP A 83 -11.19 0.30 12.26
CA TRP A 83 -10.57 -0.48 13.32
C TRP A 83 -9.06 -0.55 13.15
N LEU A 84 -8.59 -0.82 11.92
CA LEU A 84 -7.17 -0.80 11.62
C LEU A 84 -6.57 0.59 11.83
N GLY A 85 -7.24 1.65 11.37
CA GLY A 85 -6.81 3.04 11.60
C GLY A 85 -6.68 3.37 13.09
N LYS A 86 -7.63 2.90 13.91
CA LYS A 86 -7.61 3.04 15.38
C LYS A 86 -6.50 2.21 16.02
N MET A 87 -6.28 0.97 15.57
CA MET A 87 -5.18 0.11 16.04
C MET A 87 -3.80 0.70 15.72
N LEU A 88 -3.70 1.43 14.60
CA LEU A 88 -2.50 2.15 14.18
C LEU A 88 -2.41 3.58 14.76
N GLU A 89 -3.43 4.00 15.50
CA GLU A 89 -3.64 5.36 16.01
C GLU A 89 -3.43 6.45 14.95
N LEU A 90 -3.97 6.22 13.76
CA LEU A 90 -4.00 7.24 12.72
C LEU A 90 -4.89 8.41 13.14
N PRO A 91 -4.56 9.64 12.72
CA PRO A 91 -5.42 10.80 12.92
C PRO A 91 -6.85 10.52 12.44
N LYS A 92 -7.85 11.06 13.16
CA LYS A 92 -9.27 10.87 12.82
C LYS A 92 -9.63 11.25 11.38
N ALA A 93 -8.84 12.16 10.77
CA ALA A 93 -8.97 12.54 9.36
C ALA A 93 -8.75 11.37 8.37
N PHE A 94 -8.24 10.21 8.80
CA PHE A 94 -8.09 9.01 7.98
C PHE A 94 -9.19 7.97 8.21
N LEU A 95 -10.08 8.20 9.17
CA LEU A 95 -11.19 7.30 9.48
C LEU A 95 -12.40 7.65 8.60
N ASN A 96 -13.16 6.63 8.23
CA ASN A 96 -14.42 6.71 7.49
C ASN A 96 -15.60 7.15 8.38
N GLU A 97 -15.34 7.78 9.53
CA GLU A 97 -16.38 8.26 10.44
C GLU A 97 -17.28 9.28 9.73
N LYS A 98 -18.59 9.29 10.02
CA LYS A 98 -19.64 10.00 9.25
C LYS A 98 -19.43 11.50 8.98
N ALA A 99 -18.50 12.16 9.67
CA ALA A 99 -18.19 13.59 9.51
C ALA A 99 -16.78 13.86 8.96
N GLY A 100 -16.02 12.82 8.60
CA GLY A 100 -14.68 12.94 8.03
C GLY A 100 -14.70 13.03 6.50
N GLU A 101 -13.76 13.79 5.93
CA GLU A 101 -13.53 13.85 4.47
C GLU A 101 -12.58 12.75 3.96
N GLY A 102 -12.09 11.91 4.87
CA GLY A 102 -11.12 10.84 4.60
C GLY A 102 -11.72 9.45 4.71
N GLY A 103 -10.82 8.46 4.67
CA GLY A 103 -11.21 7.05 4.73
C GLY A 103 -10.07 6.11 4.33
N GLY A 104 -10.21 4.86 4.73
CA GLY A 104 -9.34 3.76 4.33
C GLY A 104 -10.03 2.81 3.35
N VAL A 105 -9.27 2.27 2.40
CA VAL A 105 -9.73 1.32 1.38
C VAL A 105 -8.64 0.25 1.18
N ILE A 106 -9.05 -0.99 0.93
CA ILE A 106 -8.15 -2.09 0.63
C ILE A 106 -7.64 -1.95 -0.82
N GLN A 107 -6.36 -2.22 -1.02
CA GLN A 107 -5.72 -2.24 -2.33
C GLN A 107 -5.08 -3.60 -2.55
N GLY A 108 -4.95 -4.02 -3.82
CA GLY A 108 -4.32 -5.31 -4.15
C GLY A 108 -2.85 -5.40 -3.70
N SER A 109 -2.15 -4.25 -3.70
CA SER A 109 -0.77 -4.15 -3.26
C SER A 109 -0.37 -2.74 -2.86
N ALA A 110 0.77 -2.60 -2.16
CA ALA A 110 1.38 -1.30 -1.88
C ALA A 110 1.84 -0.57 -3.15
N SER A 111 2.17 -1.32 -4.22
CA SER A 111 2.55 -0.76 -5.52
C SER A 111 1.39 -0.03 -6.17
N GLU A 112 0.20 -0.65 -6.16
CA GLU A 112 -1.03 -0.04 -6.65
C GLU A 112 -1.42 1.17 -5.79
N ALA A 113 -1.33 1.05 -4.46
CA ALA A 113 -1.62 2.17 -3.56
C ALA A 113 -0.72 3.40 -3.84
N THR A 114 0.57 3.19 -4.11
CA THR A 114 1.52 4.25 -4.50
C THR A 114 1.12 4.91 -5.82
N LEU A 115 0.74 4.10 -6.83
CA LEU A 115 0.29 4.59 -8.11
C LEU A 115 -1.01 5.40 -7.99
N VAL A 116 -2.01 4.88 -7.28
CA VAL A 116 -3.29 5.57 -7.03
C VAL A 116 -3.06 6.92 -6.35
N ALA A 117 -2.19 6.93 -5.33
CA ALA A 117 -1.77 8.15 -4.64
C ALA A 117 -1.14 9.18 -5.59
N LEU A 118 -0.20 8.75 -6.45
CA LEU A 118 0.46 9.61 -7.44
C LEU A 118 -0.53 10.15 -8.46
N LEU A 119 -1.42 9.31 -9.00
CA LEU A 119 -2.44 9.72 -9.97
C LEU A 119 -3.40 10.74 -9.36
N ALA A 120 -3.84 10.54 -8.11
CA ALA A 120 -4.69 11.50 -7.41
C ALA A 120 -3.99 12.85 -7.22
N ALA A 121 -2.72 12.85 -6.79
CA ALA A 121 -1.92 14.07 -6.63
C ALA A 121 -1.72 14.79 -7.97
N ARG A 122 -1.43 14.03 -9.04
CA ARG A 122 -1.27 14.52 -10.41
C ARG A 122 -2.54 15.21 -10.91
N THR A 123 -3.69 14.54 -10.79
CA THR A 123 -4.99 15.09 -11.20
C THR A 123 -5.33 16.34 -10.39
N LYS A 124 -5.08 16.33 -9.07
CA LYS A 124 -5.30 17.49 -8.20
C LYS A 124 -4.48 18.71 -8.62
N VAL A 125 -3.19 18.54 -8.91
CA VAL A 125 -2.33 19.66 -9.32
C VAL A 125 -2.69 20.18 -10.72
N ILE A 126 -3.06 19.29 -11.65
CA ILE A 126 -3.55 19.68 -12.98
C ILE A 126 -4.80 20.55 -12.85
N HIS A 127 -5.82 20.08 -12.13
CA HIS A 127 -7.06 20.85 -11.95
C HIS A 127 -6.80 22.19 -11.27
N ARG A 128 -5.92 22.24 -10.25
CA ARG A 128 -5.55 23.48 -9.58
C ARG A 128 -4.91 24.49 -10.55
N LEU A 129 -3.99 24.04 -11.40
CA LEU A 129 -3.29 24.92 -12.33
C LEU A 129 -4.19 25.37 -13.48
N GLN A 130 -5.07 24.51 -13.98
CA GLN A 130 -6.06 24.88 -15.00
C GLN A 130 -7.12 25.85 -14.46
N ALA A 131 -7.50 25.72 -13.19
CA ALA A 131 -8.41 26.68 -12.56
C ALA A 131 -7.78 28.08 -12.44
N ALA A 132 -6.46 28.15 -12.25
CA ALA A 132 -5.71 29.42 -12.20
C ALA A 132 -5.39 29.99 -13.60
N SER A 133 -5.15 29.10 -14.57
CA SER A 133 -4.76 29.41 -15.95
C SER A 133 -5.48 28.45 -16.92
N PRO A 134 -6.72 28.77 -17.34
CA PRO A 134 -7.54 27.90 -18.19
C PRO A 134 -6.93 27.55 -19.55
N GLU A 135 -5.99 28.35 -20.03
CA GLU A 135 -5.23 28.16 -21.27
C GLU A 135 -4.19 27.04 -21.19
N LEU A 136 -3.81 26.58 -19.99
CA LEU A 136 -2.83 25.51 -19.82
C LEU A 136 -3.43 24.15 -20.18
N THR A 137 -2.85 23.51 -21.20
CA THR A 137 -3.19 22.13 -21.55
C THR A 137 -2.64 21.17 -20.50
N GLN A 138 -3.31 20.04 -20.32
CA GLN A 138 -2.86 18.98 -19.42
C GLN A 138 -1.43 18.49 -19.79
N ALA A 139 -1.13 18.37 -21.08
CA ALA A 139 0.19 17.96 -21.56
C ALA A 139 1.30 18.94 -21.13
N ALA A 140 1.06 20.25 -21.28
CA ALA A 140 2.02 21.27 -20.87
C ALA A 140 2.27 21.29 -19.35
N ILE A 141 1.25 20.98 -18.55
CA ILE A 141 1.39 20.83 -17.10
C ILE A 141 2.20 19.57 -16.79
N MET A 142 1.82 18.42 -17.37
CA MET A 142 2.48 17.13 -17.14
C MET A 142 3.97 17.17 -17.49
N GLU A 143 4.36 17.89 -18.54
CA GLU A 143 5.76 18.10 -18.91
C GLU A 143 6.57 18.74 -17.77
N LYS A 144 5.95 19.54 -16.90
CA LYS A 144 6.64 20.24 -15.80
C LYS A 144 6.55 19.50 -14.46
N LEU A 145 5.70 18.48 -14.33
CA LEU A 145 5.50 17.79 -13.06
C LEU A 145 6.73 16.96 -12.66
N VAL A 146 7.14 17.11 -11.40
CA VAL A 146 8.20 16.31 -10.78
C VAL A 146 7.76 15.78 -9.41
N ALA A 147 7.96 14.47 -9.22
CA ALA A 147 7.77 13.73 -7.98
C ALA A 147 9.12 13.38 -7.36
N TYR A 148 9.15 13.18 -6.05
CA TYR A 148 10.36 12.85 -5.30
C TYR A 148 10.19 11.60 -4.44
N SER A 149 11.27 10.85 -4.27
CA SER A 149 11.35 9.72 -3.35
C SER A 149 12.76 9.59 -2.79
N SER A 150 12.95 8.79 -1.74
CA SER A 150 14.30 8.46 -1.26
C SER A 150 15.04 7.68 -2.34
N ASP A 151 16.36 7.76 -2.39
CA ASP A 151 17.21 6.84 -3.16
C ASP A 151 17.11 5.38 -2.67
N GLN A 152 16.54 5.16 -1.47
CA GLN A 152 16.21 3.85 -0.91
C GLN A 152 14.75 3.42 -1.16
N ALA A 153 13.98 4.18 -1.93
CA ALA A 153 12.58 3.85 -2.17
C ALA A 153 12.45 2.52 -2.94
N HIS A 154 11.39 1.76 -2.65
CA HIS A 154 11.09 0.54 -3.38
C HIS A 154 10.81 0.83 -4.86
N SER A 155 11.19 -0.07 -5.76
CA SER A 155 11.05 0.08 -7.22
C SER A 155 9.62 0.33 -7.70
N SER A 156 8.60 0.08 -6.86
CA SER A 156 7.22 0.44 -7.15
C SER A 156 7.02 1.94 -7.34
N VAL A 157 7.84 2.79 -6.72
CA VAL A 157 7.75 4.25 -6.89
C VAL A 157 8.22 4.66 -8.28
N GLU A 158 9.30 4.06 -8.77
CA GLU A 158 9.76 4.24 -10.16
C GLU A 158 8.71 3.75 -11.16
N ARG A 159 8.11 2.57 -10.92
CA ARG A 159 7.00 2.07 -11.74
C ARG A 159 5.80 3.02 -11.73
N ALA A 160 5.47 3.61 -10.57
CA ALA A 160 4.40 4.57 -10.46
C ALA A 160 4.70 5.87 -11.24
N GLY A 161 5.94 6.36 -11.19
CA GLY A 161 6.38 7.51 -11.99
C GLY A 161 6.30 7.23 -13.50
N LEU A 162 6.76 6.05 -13.92
CA LEU A 162 6.72 5.59 -15.31
C LEU A 162 5.29 5.48 -15.85
N ILE A 163 4.41 4.74 -15.14
CA ILE A 163 2.99 4.59 -15.51
C ILE A 163 2.26 5.93 -15.41
N GLY A 164 2.61 6.75 -14.42
CA GLY A 164 2.05 8.07 -14.20
C GLY A 164 2.49 9.12 -15.24
N GLY A 165 3.49 8.82 -16.07
CA GLY A 165 4.02 9.75 -17.07
C GLY A 165 4.60 11.02 -16.46
N VAL A 166 5.24 10.92 -15.30
CA VAL A 166 5.82 12.07 -14.57
C VAL A 166 7.31 11.86 -14.34
N LYS A 167 8.05 12.96 -14.20
CA LYS A 167 9.46 12.90 -13.80
C LYS A 167 9.53 12.45 -12.34
N LEU A 168 10.36 11.46 -12.05
CA LEU A 168 10.69 11.05 -10.68
C LEU A 168 12.16 11.35 -10.41
N LYS A 169 12.46 11.97 -9.27
CA LYS A 169 13.83 12.20 -8.82
C LYS A 169 14.08 11.56 -7.46
N ALA A 170 15.17 10.82 -7.37
CA ALA A 170 15.67 10.32 -6.09
C ALA A 170 16.33 11.46 -5.30
N ILE A 171 16.02 11.54 -4.01
CA ILE A 171 16.68 12.42 -3.06
C ILE A 171 17.73 11.61 -2.30
N PRO A 172 18.98 12.09 -2.22
CA PRO A 172 20.03 11.43 -1.47
C PRO A 172 19.62 11.21 -0.01
N SER A 173 19.85 10.01 0.50
CA SER A 173 19.70 9.69 1.92
C SER A 173 20.93 10.08 2.75
N ASP A 174 20.74 10.27 4.05
CA ASP A 174 21.84 10.52 5.00
C ASP A 174 22.59 9.21 5.36
N GLY A 175 23.56 9.29 6.27
CA GLY A 175 24.32 8.12 6.73
C GLY A 175 23.48 7.03 7.44
N ASN A 176 22.21 7.32 7.76
CA ASN A 176 21.25 6.35 8.28
C ASN A 176 20.23 5.90 7.22
N PHE A 177 20.52 6.14 5.94
CA PHE A 177 19.66 5.78 4.82
C PHE A 177 18.28 6.45 4.88
N ALA A 178 18.17 7.60 5.55
CA ALA A 178 16.94 8.38 5.65
C ALA A 178 16.97 9.60 4.72
N MET A 179 15.87 9.87 4.01
CA MET A 179 15.70 11.16 3.34
C MET A 179 15.62 12.26 4.39
N ARG A 180 16.31 13.38 4.16
CA ARG A 180 16.32 14.52 5.06
C ARG A 180 15.65 15.75 4.45
N ALA A 181 15.10 16.56 5.34
CA ALA A 181 14.46 17.83 5.02
C ALA A 181 15.37 18.75 4.19
N SER A 182 16.67 18.80 4.48
CA SER A 182 17.64 19.63 3.78
C SER A 182 17.82 19.22 2.32
N ALA A 183 18.09 17.94 2.08
CA ALA A 183 18.29 17.39 0.73
C ALA A 183 17.03 17.56 -0.15
N LEU A 184 15.85 17.34 0.44
CA LEU A 184 14.60 17.57 -0.27
C LEU A 184 14.36 19.06 -0.54
N GLN A 185 14.59 19.94 0.44
CA GLN A 185 14.41 21.38 0.27
C GLN A 185 15.30 21.89 -0.87
N GLU A 186 16.55 21.45 -0.91
CA GLU A 186 17.48 21.80 -1.99
C GLU A 186 16.96 21.36 -3.36
N ALA A 187 16.48 20.11 -3.47
CA ALA A 187 15.90 19.60 -4.71
C ALA A 187 14.65 20.38 -5.13
N LEU A 188 13.76 20.69 -4.18
CA LEU A 188 12.55 21.47 -4.43
C LEU A 188 12.89 22.88 -4.96
N GLU A 189 13.83 23.59 -4.33
CA GLU A 189 14.20 24.93 -4.75
C GLU A 189 14.91 24.92 -6.11
N ARG A 190 15.83 23.97 -6.33
CA ARG A 190 16.49 23.76 -7.62
C ARG A 190 15.49 23.53 -8.75
N ASP A 191 14.51 22.67 -8.52
CA ASP A 191 13.55 22.28 -9.55
C ASP A 191 12.49 23.35 -9.81
N LYS A 192 12.03 24.06 -8.77
CA LYS A 192 11.20 25.26 -8.95
C LYS A 192 11.95 26.34 -9.76
N ALA A 193 13.22 26.58 -9.46
CA ALA A 193 14.04 27.54 -10.21
C ALA A 193 14.24 27.12 -11.67
N ALA A 194 14.24 25.82 -11.96
CA ALA A 194 14.25 25.26 -13.31
C ALA A 194 12.88 25.26 -14.01
N GLY A 195 11.83 25.80 -13.38
CA GLY A 195 10.47 25.85 -13.93
C GLY A 195 9.68 24.54 -13.85
N LEU A 196 10.17 23.57 -13.07
CA LEU A 196 9.43 22.34 -12.75
C LEU A 196 8.46 22.58 -11.58
N ILE A 197 7.47 21.71 -11.48
CA ILE A 197 6.36 21.81 -10.53
C ILE A 197 6.42 20.57 -9.61
N PRO A 198 7.00 20.70 -8.41
CA PRO A 198 6.86 19.70 -7.35
C PRO A 198 5.38 19.42 -7.05
N PHE A 199 4.98 18.16 -7.06
CA PHE A 199 3.58 17.79 -6.78
C PHE A 199 3.41 16.55 -5.87
N PHE A 200 4.49 15.85 -5.52
CA PHE A 200 4.45 14.61 -4.73
C PHE A 200 5.73 14.43 -3.87
N GLY A 201 5.59 14.48 -2.53
CA GLY A 201 6.64 14.43 -1.45
C GLY A 201 6.65 15.72 -0.57
N SER A 202 6.96 15.83 0.75
CA SER A 202 7.25 14.92 1.91
C SER A 202 6.53 15.39 3.21
N ASN A 203 6.76 14.68 4.35
CA ASN A 203 6.11 14.91 5.66
C ASN A 203 7.14 14.80 6.83
N LYS A 204 7.90 15.89 7.07
CA LYS A 204 9.15 15.97 7.88
C LYS A 204 9.09 15.46 9.33
N VAL A 205 7.98 15.67 10.04
CA VAL A 205 7.81 15.26 11.45
C VAL A 205 7.78 13.73 11.58
N ASN A 206 7.15 13.07 10.62
CA ASN A 206 7.03 11.62 10.62
C ASN A 206 8.37 10.94 10.34
N GLU A 207 9.20 11.55 9.49
CA GLU A 207 10.57 11.09 9.24
C GLU A 207 11.43 11.13 10.51
N ALA A 208 11.33 12.21 11.30
CA ALA A 208 12.07 12.36 12.56
C ALA A 208 11.66 11.32 13.61
N LEU A 209 10.35 11.03 13.71
CA LEU A 209 9.83 10.01 14.61
C LEU A 209 10.30 8.60 14.23
N LEU A 210 10.27 8.25 12.94
CA LEU A 210 10.79 6.96 12.47
C LEU A 210 12.24 6.74 12.85
N GLN A 211 13.05 7.78 12.66
CA GLN A 211 14.48 7.73 12.91
C GLN A 211 14.76 7.43 14.39
N ARG A 212 14.02 8.05 15.32
CA ARG A 212 14.13 7.79 16.76
C ARG A 212 13.66 6.38 17.14
N ILE A 213 12.56 5.91 16.55
CA ILE A 213 12.03 4.56 16.82
C ILE A 213 13.05 3.48 16.43
N ASN A 214 13.58 3.55 15.21
CA ASN A 214 14.54 2.57 14.73
C ASN A 214 15.88 2.66 15.47
N SER A 215 16.32 3.86 15.86
CA SER A 215 17.56 4.07 16.62
C SER A 215 17.48 3.56 18.06
N ALA A 216 16.28 3.57 18.67
CA ALA A 216 16.06 3.03 20.00
C ALA A 216 16.14 1.49 20.04
N LYS A 217 16.06 0.81 18.89
CA LYS A 217 16.21 -0.65 18.72
C LYS A 217 15.26 -1.51 19.56
N LYS A 218 14.23 -0.93 20.16
CA LYS A 218 13.20 -1.68 20.91
C LYS A 218 12.15 -2.27 19.97
N ILE A 219 11.89 -1.59 18.85
CA ILE A 219 11.01 -2.01 17.77
C ILE A 219 11.59 -1.49 16.43
N HIS A 220 11.18 -2.10 15.32
CA HIS A 220 11.61 -1.69 13.99
C HIS A 220 10.40 -1.38 13.11
N LEU A 221 10.45 -0.25 12.42
CA LEU A 221 9.43 0.21 11.49
C LEU A 221 10.04 0.54 10.13
N VAL A 222 9.27 0.24 9.10
CA VAL A 222 9.62 0.52 7.71
C VAL A 222 8.72 1.67 7.23
N PRO A 223 9.27 2.71 6.59
CA PRO A 223 8.46 3.86 6.15
C PRO A 223 7.51 3.48 5.02
N CYS A 224 6.43 4.23 4.89
CA CYS A 224 5.51 4.17 3.76
C CYS A 224 5.17 5.59 3.30
N HIS A 225 4.91 5.76 2.01
CA HIS A 225 4.42 7.02 1.47
C HIS A 225 2.96 6.83 1.03
N LEU A 226 2.06 7.69 1.52
CA LEU A 226 0.66 7.71 1.12
C LEU A 226 0.34 9.11 0.59
N ARG A 227 0.13 9.21 -0.72
CA ARG A 227 0.08 10.49 -1.44
C ARG A 227 1.38 11.28 -1.22
N ASP A 228 1.27 12.58 -1.05
CA ASP A 228 2.32 13.55 -0.74
C ASP A 228 2.82 13.48 0.72
N LYS A 229 2.35 12.52 1.52
CA LYS A 229 2.65 12.41 2.94
C LYS A 229 3.51 11.17 3.26
N PHE A 230 4.63 11.38 3.94
CA PHE A 230 5.40 10.33 4.63
C PHE A 230 4.57 9.83 5.83
N VAL A 231 4.36 8.52 5.92
CA VAL A 231 3.51 7.86 6.91
C VAL A 231 4.28 6.72 7.56
N LEU A 232 4.15 6.60 8.88
CA LEU A 232 4.72 5.49 9.63
C LEU A 232 3.74 4.33 9.62
N ARG A 233 4.19 3.16 9.16
CA ARG A 233 3.39 1.95 9.18
C ARG A 233 3.80 1.09 10.37
N PHE A 234 2.91 0.98 11.35
CA PHE A 234 3.05 0.05 12.46
C PHE A 234 2.48 -1.33 12.09
N ALA A 235 3.26 -2.13 11.37
CA ALA A 235 2.81 -3.44 10.90
C ALA A 235 3.17 -4.56 11.89
N ILE A 236 2.18 -5.37 12.27
CA ILE A 236 2.37 -6.58 13.05
C ILE A 236 2.47 -7.76 12.07
N CYS A 237 3.68 -8.30 11.90
CA CYS A 237 3.96 -9.29 10.85
C CYS A 237 4.13 -10.72 11.36
N SER A 238 4.08 -10.95 12.68
CA SER A 238 4.24 -12.28 13.26
C SER A 238 2.92 -12.80 13.85
N ARG A 239 2.65 -14.09 13.60
CA ARG A 239 1.49 -14.82 14.14
C ARG A 239 1.59 -15.06 15.66
N THR A 240 2.77 -14.88 16.25
CA THR A 240 3.02 -15.03 17.69
C THR A 240 2.88 -13.71 18.47
N VAL A 241 2.46 -12.62 17.83
CA VAL A 241 2.31 -11.33 18.49
C VAL A 241 1.06 -11.28 19.35
N GLU A 242 1.27 -11.21 20.65
CA GLU A 242 0.23 -10.93 21.65
C GLU A 242 -0.02 -9.42 21.87
N SER A 243 -1.19 -9.09 22.45
CA SER A 243 -1.60 -7.72 22.79
C SER A 243 -0.56 -6.96 23.62
N ALA A 244 0.13 -7.63 24.55
CA ALA A 244 1.16 -7.03 25.40
C ALA A 244 2.39 -6.54 24.61
N HIS A 245 2.70 -7.13 23.45
CA HIS A 245 3.79 -6.67 22.58
C HIS A 245 3.39 -5.41 21.81
N VAL A 246 2.15 -5.38 21.33
CA VAL A 246 1.56 -4.22 20.65
C VAL A 246 1.51 -3.02 21.58
N GLN A 247 1.03 -3.21 22.81
CA GLN A 247 0.96 -2.16 23.83
C GLN A 247 2.34 -1.61 24.17
N ARG A 248 3.34 -2.48 24.39
CA ARG A 248 4.72 -2.05 24.67
C ARG A 248 5.36 -1.29 23.52
N ALA A 249 5.17 -1.76 22.29
CA ALA A 249 5.63 -1.07 21.10
C ALA A 249 4.98 0.30 20.96
N TRP A 250 3.67 0.37 21.23
CA TRP A 250 2.89 1.59 21.13
C TRP A 250 3.28 2.64 22.18
N GLU A 251 3.45 2.24 23.45
CA GLU A 251 3.95 3.15 24.49
C GLU A 251 5.31 3.74 24.12
N HIS A 252 6.19 2.91 23.54
CA HIS A 252 7.49 3.37 23.10
C HIS A 252 7.42 4.37 21.94
N ILE A 253 6.50 4.16 20.98
CA ILE A 253 6.24 5.13 19.90
C ILE A 253 5.72 6.44 20.47
N LYS A 254 4.78 6.41 21.42
CA LYS A 254 4.22 7.61 22.05
C LYS A 254 5.25 8.44 22.80
N GLU A 255 6.13 7.81 23.58
CA GLU A 255 7.21 8.50 24.27
C GLU A 255 8.10 9.25 23.27
N LEU A 256 8.57 8.55 22.24
CA LEU A 256 9.44 9.13 21.22
C LEU A 256 8.72 10.22 20.40
N ALA A 257 7.43 10.03 20.12
CA ALA A 257 6.61 11.03 19.45
C ALA A 257 6.45 12.30 20.29
N ALA A 258 6.19 12.16 21.60
CA ALA A 258 6.12 13.30 22.52
C ALA A 258 7.44 14.07 22.57
N ASP A 259 8.58 13.37 22.50
CA ASP A 259 9.89 14.02 22.47
C ASP A 259 10.20 14.69 21.13
N VAL A 260 9.73 14.15 20.01
CA VAL A 260 9.86 14.79 18.69
C VAL A 260 8.99 16.04 18.63
N LEU A 261 7.76 15.97 19.15
CA LEU A 261 6.82 17.07 19.16
C LEU A 261 7.22 18.19 20.14
N ARG A 262 7.93 17.88 21.24
CA ARG A 262 8.52 18.89 22.13
C ARG A 262 9.69 19.60 21.47
N ALA A 263 10.58 18.86 20.80
CA ALA A 263 11.74 19.42 20.10
C ALA A 263 11.38 20.28 18.87
N GLU A 264 10.16 20.21 18.34
CA GLU A 264 9.67 21.13 17.30
C GLU A 264 9.08 22.45 17.85
N ARG A 265 8.84 22.55 19.17
CA ARG A 265 8.28 23.76 19.81
C ARG A 265 9.33 24.66 20.45
N GLU A 266 10.59 24.23 20.48
CA GLU A 266 11.78 24.97 20.91
C GLU A 266 12.53 25.51 19.70
#